data_AF-A0A431LH83-F1
#
_entry.id   AF-A0A431LH83-F1
#
_cell.length_a   1.000
_cell.length_b   1.000
_cell.length_c   1.000
_cell.angle_alpha   90.00
_cell.angle_beta   90.00
_cell.angle_gamma   90.00
#
_symmetry.space_group_name_H-M   'P 1'
#
loop_
_entity.id
_entity.type
_entity.pdbx_description
1 polymer ?
#
loop_
_entity_poly.entity_id
_entity_poly.type
_entity_poly.pdbx_seq_one_letter_code
_entity_poly.pdbx_strand_id
1 'polypeptide(L)'
;MGRDIVAAAKEFEEHANHGYLPDVLARELHSMSPEDRLAIAKQVDWDMKHQTDKSLPKIDFYDSGDLKSVETTGRSGSMNWSKHVELDKNQSNTKAEVYTTSEDNGNNHSSTVELTEKDARGHLTHSYRSSTELHGVDLTVTISDDNWSYDATTGKQVSHDRSTSWGEKVHEEYDAATGKEKFADITNSRGSIHRTYDASTGNLRQEDIDNTDKTHETIKYNSNGDKLSREKQYGNHGDKGTREWVYSPRTGKEVYSEWRSPDGKVTKHNIDDDGHWHEITE
;
A
#
# COMPACT_ATOMS: atom_id res chain seq x y z
N MET A 1 -21.45 -29.07 -16.59
CA MET A 1 -20.56 -29.21 -17.76
C MET A 1 -19.23 -28.64 -17.32
N GLY A 2 -18.16 -29.43 -17.34
CA GLY A 2 -16.83 -28.94 -16.92
C GLY A 2 -16.34 -27.86 -17.89
N ARG A 3 -15.65 -26.85 -17.36
CA ARG A 3 -14.93 -25.88 -18.20
C ARG A 3 -13.91 -26.65 -19.04
N ASP A 4 -13.73 -26.25 -20.29
CA ASP A 4 -12.63 -26.74 -21.10
C ASP A 4 -11.33 -26.14 -20.55
N ILE A 5 -10.58 -26.95 -19.79
CA ILE A 5 -9.36 -26.53 -19.09
C ILE A 5 -8.30 -26.02 -20.08
N VAL A 6 -8.22 -26.60 -21.27
CA VAL A 6 -7.23 -26.21 -22.27
C VAL A 6 -7.59 -24.83 -22.85
N ALA A 7 -8.87 -24.61 -23.14
CA ALA A 7 -9.34 -23.31 -23.60
C ALA A 7 -9.15 -22.22 -22.52
N ALA A 8 -9.48 -22.52 -21.26
CA ALA A 8 -9.33 -21.60 -20.14
C ALA A 8 -7.85 -21.28 -19.81
N ALA A 9 -6.96 -22.27 -19.88
CA ALA A 9 -5.52 -22.05 -19.71
C ALA A 9 -4.96 -21.15 -20.81
N LYS A 10 -5.40 -21.35 -22.05
CA LYS A 10 -4.99 -20.51 -23.18
C LYS A 10 -5.50 -19.07 -23.08
N GLU A 11 -6.76 -18.89 -22.65
CA GLU A 11 -7.33 -17.57 -22.38
C GLU A 11 -6.56 -16.85 -21.27
N PHE A 12 -6.20 -17.59 -20.20
CA PHE A 12 -5.37 -17.08 -19.12
C PHE A 12 -3.96 -16.67 -19.56
N GLU A 13 -3.29 -17.49 -20.38
CA GLU A 13 -2.00 -17.16 -20.99
C GLU A 13 -2.08 -15.94 -21.91
N GLU A 14 -3.17 -15.83 -22.69
CA GLU A 14 -3.44 -14.66 -23.52
C GLU A 14 -3.63 -13.41 -22.63
N HIS A 15 -4.37 -13.49 -21.53
CA HIS A 15 -4.48 -12.38 -20.57
C HIS A 15 -3.11 -11.99 -19.99
N ALA A 16 -2.30 -12.95 -19.57
CA ALA A 16 -0.95 -12.69 -19.08
C ALA A 16 -0.06 -12.04 -20.16
N ASN A 17 -0.16 -12.49 -21.42
CA ASN A 17 0.62 -11.96 -22.54
C ASN A 17 0.20 -10.53 -22.94
N HIS A 18 -1.08 -10.19 -22.78
CA HIS A 18 -1.56 -8.81 -22.97
C HIS A 18 -1.23 -7.88 -21.79
N GLY A 19 -0.48 -8.36 -20.80
CA GLY A 19 -0.02 -7.57 -19.67
C GLY A 19 -1.10 -7.32 -18.61
N TYR A 20 -2.06 -8.23 -18.47
CA TYR A 20 -3.02 -8.16 -17.36
C TYR A 20 -2.27 -8.12 -16.03
N LEU A 21 -2.78 -7.34 -15.08
CA LEU A 21 -2.19 -7.30 -13.76
C LEU A 21 -2.31 -8.67 -13.07
N PRO A 22 -1.27 -9.10 -12.34
CA PRO A 22 -1.30 -10.34 -11.56
C PRO A 22 -2.50 -10.44 -10.61
N ASP A 23 -2.95 -9.34 -10.02
CA ASP A 23 -4.14 -9.32 -9.14
C ASP A 23 -5.46 -9.61 -9.86
N VAL A 24 -5.52 -9.35 -11.17
CA VAL A 24 -6.68 -9.67 -12.01
C VAL A 24 -6.64 -11.13 -12.41
N LEU A 25 -5.47 -11.61 -12.84
CA LEU A 25 -5.23 -13.03 -13.13
C LEU A 25 -5.50 -13.91 -11.90
N ALA A 26 -5.05 -13.48 -10.72
CA ALA A 26 -5.33 -14.18 -9.46
C ALA A 26 -6.83 -14.20 -9.15
N ARG A 27 -7.56 -13.10 -9.40
CA ARG A 27 -9.02 -13.05 -9.23
C ARG A 27 -9.76 -13.94 -10.23
N GLU A 28 -9.32 -14.00 -11.47
CA GLU A 28 -9.87 -14.88 -12.49
C GLU A 28 -9.79 -16.34 -12.04
N LEU A 29 -8.61 -16.76 -11.55
CA LEU A 29 -8.39 -18.10 -10.99
C LEU A 29 -9.19 -18.36 -9.72
N HIS A 30 -9.25 -17.38 -8.80
CA HIS A 30 -10.01 -17.49 -7.56
C HIS A 30 -11.53 -17.53 -7.79
N SER A 31 -12.02 -17.06 -8.93
CA SER A 31 -13.43 -17.19 -9.32
C SER A 31 -13.80 -18.62 -9.73
N MET A 32 -12.81 -19.50 -9.91
CA MET A 32 -12.99 -20.89 -10.32
C MET A 32 -13.03 -21.84 -9.11
N SER A 33 -13.47 -23.07 -9.34
CA SER A 33 -13.33 -24.12 -8.32
C SER A 33 -11.84 -24.40 -8.04
N PRO A 34 -11.47 -24.81 -6.81
CA PRO A 34 -10.09 -25.19 -6.50
C PRO A 34 -9.53 -26.24 -7.46
N GLU A 35 -10.36 -27.19 -7.88
CA GLU A 35 -10.00 -28.24 -8.83
C GLU A 35 -9.72 -27.71 -10.23
N ASP A 36 -10.58 -26.83 -10.76
CA ASP A 36 -10.39 -26.22 -12.08
C ASP A 36 -9.17 -25.30 -12.09
N ARG A 37 -9.00 -24.51 -11.03
CA ARG A 37 -7.84 -23.62 -10.85
C ARG A 37 -6.53 -24.41 -10.86
N LEU A 38 -6.46 -25.51 -10.13
CA LEU A 38 -5.28 -26.38 -10.13
C LEU A 38 -5.06 -27.06 -11.48
N ALA A 39 -6.13 -27.43 -12.18
CA ALA A 39 -6.04 -28.02 -13.52
C ALA A 39 -5.50 -27.01 -14.54
N ILE A 40 -5.94 -25.75 -14.49
CA ILE A 40 -5.43 -24.66 -15.33
C ILE A 40 -3.96 -24.39 -15.02
N ALA A 41 -3.58 -24.25 -13.75
CA ALA A 41 -2.18 -24.04 -13.35
C ALA A 41 -1.24 -25.12 -13.90
N LYS A 42 -1.66 -26.40 -13.86
CA LYS A 42 -0.91 -27.52 -14.42
C LYS A 42 -0.83 -27.48 -15.94
N GLN A 43 -1.91 -27.06 -16.60
CA GLN A 43 -1.95 -26.93 -18.05
C GLN A 43 -1.00 -25.82 -18.53
N VAL A 44 -1.03 -24.64 -17.89
CA VAL A 44 -0.12 -23.52 -18.18
C VAL A 44 1.35 -23.90 -17.92
N ASP A 45 1.67 -24.57 -16.80
CA ASP A 45 3.03 -25.05 -16.53
C ASP A 45 3.49 -26.07 -17.60
N TRP A 46 2.59 -26.92 -18.08
CA TRP A 46 2.89 -27.84 -19.18
C TRP A 46 3.14 -27.08 -20.48
N ASP A 47 2.27 -26.14 -20.85
CA ASP A 47 2.38 -25.34 -22.07
C ASP A 47 3.69 -24.52 -22.07
N MET A 48 4.04 -23.86 -20.97
CA MET A 48 5.30 -23.14 -20.81
C MET A 48 6.55 -24.00 -20.99
N LYS A 49 6.53 -25.26 -20.52
CA LYS A 49 7.65 -26.20 -20.69
C LYS A 49 7.80 -26.71 -22.13
N HIS A 50 6.73 -26.66 -22.92
CA HIS A 50 6.69 -27.18 -24.29
C HIS A 50 6.70 -26.07 -25.35
N GLN A 51 6.62 -24.81 -24.96
CA GLN A 51 6.76 -23.67 -25.85
C GLN A 51 8.23 -23.43 -26.24
N THR A 52 8.43 -23.09 -27.51
CA THR A 52 9.75 -22.77 -28.09
C THR A 52 10.06 -21.28 -28.10
N ASP A 53 9.05 -20.44 -27.84
CA ASP A 53 9.15 -18.99 -27.84
C ASP A 53 9.43 -18.47 -26.43
N LYS A 54 10.63 -17.88 -26.23
CA LYS A 54 11.05 -17.32 -24.94
C LYS A 54 10.43 -15.95 -24.63
N SER A 55 9.61 -15.40 -25.53
CA SER A 55 9.01 -14.08 -25.38
C SER A 55 7.73 -14.05 -24.54
N LEU A 56 7.14 -15.21 -24.24
CA LEU A 56 5.94 -15.30 -23.43
C LEU A 56 6.24 -15.04 -21.94
N PRO A 57 5.28 -14.49 -21.18
CA PRO A 57 5.47 -14.23 -19.77
C PRO A 57 5.70 -15.54 -19.00
N LYS A 58 6.63 -15.54 -18.04
CA LYS A 58 6.78 -16.66 -17.12
C LYS A 58 5.71 -16.56 -16.04
N ILE A 59 4.95 -17.62 -15.84
CA ILE A 59 3.84 -17.67 -14.89
C ILE A 59 4.13 -18.81 -13.91
N ASP A 60 4.16 -18.50 -12.62
CA ASP A 60 4.32 -19.50 -11.57
C ASP A 60 3.07 -19.58 -10.69
N PHE A 61 2.80 -20.78 -10.17
CA PHE A 61 1.67 -21.08 -9.32
C PHE A 61 2.09 -21.71 -8.00
N TYR A 62 1.27 -21.57 -6.97
CA TYR A 62 1.34 -22.39 -5.77
C TYR A 62 0.75 -23.79 -6.02
N ASP A 63 1.06 -24.74 -5.15
CA ASP A 63 0.49 -26.10 -5.18
C ASP A 63 -1.05 -26.12 -5.08
N SER A 64 -1.68 -25.02 -4.64
CA SER A 64 -3.13 -24.82 -4.59
C SER A 64 -3.75 -24.42 -5.94
N GLY A 65 -2.93 -24.17 -6.96
CA GLY A 65 -3.31 -23.58 -8.24
C GLY A 65 -3.45 -22.06 -8.21
N ASP A 66 -3.22 -21.42 -7.07
CA ASP A 66 -3.21 -19.96 -6.97
C ASP A 66 -2.01 -19.37 -7.71
N LEU A 67 -2.22 -18.21 -8.33
CA LEU A 67 -1.14 -17.49 -8.98
C LEU A 67 -0.11 -17.05 -7.95
N LYS A 68 1.17 -17.36 -8.21
CA LYS A 68 2.29 -16.98 -7.36
C LYS A 68 3.03 -15.80 -7.96
N SER A 69 3.40 -15.87 -9.23
CA SER A 69 4.13 -14.79 -9.88
C SER A 69 3.91 -14.74 -11.38
N VAL A 70 4.09 -13.54 -11.95
CA VAL A 70 4.10 -13.31 -13.39
C VAL A 70 5.31 -12.47 -13.73
N GLU A 71 6.15 -12.97 -14.64
CA GLU A 71 7.27 -12.25 -15.24
C GLU A 71 6.94 -11.94 -16.69
N THR A 72 6.65 -10.68 -17.00
CA THR A 72 6.50 -10.22 -18.38
C THR A 72 7.85 -9.76 -18.90
N THR A 73 8.14 -10.00 -20.18
CA THR A 73 9.34 -9.45 -20.81
C THR A 73 8.95 -8.69 -22.06
N GLY A 74 9.73 -7.68 -22.42
CA GLY A 74 9.45 -6.90 -23.62
C GLY A 74 10.68 -6.19 -24.15
N ARG A 75 10.52 -5.61 -25.32
CA ARG A 75 11.56 -4.82 -25.98
C ARG A 75 10.99 -3.46 -26.36
N SER A 76 11.66 -2.39 -25.92
CA SER A 76 11.37 -1.03 -26.33
C SER A 76 12.61 -0.44 -27.00
N GLY A 77 12.56 -0.21 -28.31
CA GLY A 77 13.72 0.19 -29.09
C GLY A 77 14.86 -0.85 -29.05
N SER A 78 16.03 -0.45 -28.57
CA SER A 78 17.21 -1.32 -28.40
C SER A 78 17.26 -2.06 -27.06
N MET A 79 16.33 -1.78 -26.14
CA MET A 79 16.39 -2.24 -24.75
C MET A 79 15.41 -3.38 -24.49
N ASN A 80 15.87 -4.41 -23.78
CA ASN A 80 15.02 -5.46 -23.25
C ASN A 80 14.70 -5.15 -21.78
N TRP A 81 13.48 -5.44 -21.36
CA TRP A 81 13.03 -5.33 -19.99
C TRP A 81 12.32 -6.62 -19.56
N SER A 82 12.33 -6.90 -18.26
CA SER A 82 11.43 -7.86 -17.63
C SER A 82 10.79 -7.24 -16.40
N LYS A 83 9.51 -7.50 -16.18
CA LYS A 83 8.76 -7.11 -15.00
C LYS A 83 8.28 -8.37 -14.32
N HIS A 84 8.88 -8.69 -13.19
CA HIS A 84 8.48 -9.76 -12.29
C HIS A 84 7.50 -9.21 -11.25
N VAL A 85 6.42 -9.90 -11.01
CA VAL A 85 5.48 -9.56 -9.93
C VAL A 85 5.16 -10.81 -9.15
N GLU A 86 5.34 -10.75 -7.83
CA GLU A 86 5.06 -11.84 -6.90
C GLU A 86 3.86 -11.47 -6.02
N LEU A 87 2.96 -12.44 -5.82
CA LEU A 87 1.78 -12.35 -4.98
C LEU A 87 2.02 -13.16 -3.70
N ASP A 88 1.95 -12.50 -2.54
CA ASP A 88 2.02 -13.20 -1.25
C ASP A 88 0.77 -14.07 -1.06
N LYS A 89 0.97 -15.35 -0.76
CA LYS A 89 -0.08 -16.32 -0.46
C LYS A 89 -1.03 -15.89 0.68
N ASN A 90 -0.54 -15.04 1.59
CA ASN A 90 -1.21 -14.71 2.85
C ASN A 90 -1.47 -13.22 3.07
N GLN A 91 -0.96 -12.34 2.21
CA GLN A 91 -1.10 -10.89 2.34
C GLN A 91 -1.54 -10.35 0.99
N SER A 92 -2.52 -9.45 0.97
CA SER A 92 -2.95 -8.72 -0.23
C SER A 92 -1.89 -7.71 -0.71
N ASN A 93 -0.61 -8.09 -0.66
CA ASN A 93 0.54 -7.28 -0.99
C ASN A 93 1.15 -7.82 -2.29
N THR A 94 1.22 -6.96 -3.29
CA THR A 94 1.79 -7.25 -4.62
C THR A 94 3.20 -6.68 -4.66
N LYS A 95 4.22 -7.52 -4.80
CA LYS A 95 5.60 -7.07 -4.97
C LYS A 95 5.95 -7.06 -6.45
N ALA A 96 6.20 -5.90 -7.05
CA ALA A 96 6.62 -5.78 -8.45
C ALA A 96 8.10 -5.35 -8.54
N GLU A 97 8.88 -6.06 -9.34
CA GLU A 97 10.28 -5.80 -9.65
C GLU A 97 10.44 -5.64 -11.17
N VAL A 98 10.99 -4.51 -11.63
CA VAL A 98 11.28 -4.28 -13.06
C VAL A 98 12.79 -4.35 -13.26
N TYR A 99 13.24 -5.32 -14.03
CA TYR A 99 14.62 -5.47 -14.49
C TYR A 99 14.74 -4.87 -15.88
N THR A 100 15.80 -4.11 -16.11
CA THR A 100 16.08 -3.58 -17.44
C THR A 100 17.54 -3.80 -17.81
N THR A 101 17.83 -4.06 -19.08
CA THR A 101 19.18 -4.47 -19.52
C THR A 101 20.06 -3.32 -20.02
N SER A 102 19.70 -2.06 -19.77
CA SER A 102 20.47 -0.90 -20.25
C SER A 102 20.92 -0.01 -19.09
N GLU A 103 22.23 0.14 -18.97
CA GLU A 103 22.93 1.04 -18.04
C GLU A 103 22.83 2.52 -18.45
N ASP A 104 22.16 2.86 -19.55
CA ASP A 104 21.93 4.24 -19.96
C ASP A 104 20.80 4.86 -19.12
N ASN A 105 21.18 5.29 -17.92
CA ASN A 105 20.42 6.04 -16.90
C ASN A 105 19.87 7.41 -17.38
N GLY A 106 19.66 7.61 -18.69
CA GLY A 106 19.26 8.88 -19.28
C GLY A 106 17.93 8.87 -20.04
N ASN A 107 17.29 7.71 -20.22
CA ASN A 107 16.08 7.61 -21.02
C ASN A 107 14.84 7.45 -20.16
N ASN A 108 13.96 8.45 -20.23
CA ASN A 108 12.63 8.41 -19.64
C ASN A 108 11.80 7.34 -20.35
N HIS A 109 11.51 6.24 -19.69
CA HIS A 109 10.69 5.16 -20.24
C HIS A 109 9.32 5.17 -19.58
N SER A 110 8.26 5.39 -20.36
CA SER A 110 6.87 5.26 -19.90
C SER A 110 6.22 4.08 -20.62
N SER A 111 5.75 3.08 -19.88
CA SER A 111 4.88 2.02 -20.40
C SER A 111 3.49 2.21 -19.83
N THR A 112 2.48 2.36 -20.67
CA THR A 112 1.08 2.44 -20.24
C THR A 112 0.35 1.17 -20.68
N VAL A 113 -0.24 0.43 -19.73
CA VAL A 113 -1.20 -0.63 -20.02
C VAL A 113 -2.59 -0.08 -19.77
N GLU A 114 -3.37 0.07 -20.82
CA GLU A 114 -4.79 0.44 -20.75
C GLU A 114 -5.64 -0.79 -21.07
N LEU A 115 -6.36 -1.31 -20.07
CA LEU A 115 -7.37 -2.35 -20.26
C LEU A 115 -8.75 -1.71 -20.29
N THR A 116 -9.54 -2.10 -21.28
CA THR A 116 -10.91 -1.68 -21.43
C THR A 116 -11.81 -2.91 -21.50
N GLU A 117 -12.54 -3.19 -20.43
CA GLU A 117 -13.59 -4.22 -20.45
C GLU A 117 -14.84 -3.65 -21.10
N LYS A 118 -15.47 -4.44 -21.98
CA LYS A 118 -16.75 -4.11 -22.59
C LYS A 118 -17.74 -5.25 -22.37
N ASP A 119 -19.01 -4.92 -22.13
CA ASP A 119 -20.08 -5.92 -22.05
C ASP A 119 -20.33 -6.60 -23.42
N ALA A 120 -21.19 -7.62 -23.44
CA ALA A 120 -21.57 -8.33 -24.67
C ALA A 120 -22.26 -7.43 -25.73
N ARG A 121 -22.59 -6.18 -25.40
CA ARG A 121 -23.18 -5.16 -26.28
C ARG A 121 -22.15 -4.09 -26.70
N GLY A 122 -20.90 -4.22 -26.25
CA GLY A 122 -19.81 -3.30 -26.56
C GLY A 122 -19.74 -2.07 -25.66
N HIS A 123 -20.51 -1.99 -24.57
CA HIS A 123 -20.43 -0.87 -23.62
C HIS A 123 -19.24 -1.03 -22.70
N LEU A 124 -18.50 0.05 -22.48
CA LEU A 124 -17.43 0.14 -21.48
C LEU A 124 -17.96 -0.22 -20.09
N THR A 125 -17.42 -1.27 -19.47
CA THR A 125 -17.76 -1.66 -18.10
C THR A 125 -16.66 -1.24 -17.12
N HIS A 126 -15.40 -1.41 -17.51
CA HIS A 126 -14.25 -0.97 -16.73
C HIS A 126 -13.14 -0.43 -17.63
N SER A 127 -12.46 0.62 -17.19
CA SER A 127 -11.22 1.09 -17.78
C SER A 127 -10.15 1.06 -16.70
N TYR A 128 -9.02 0.48 -17.01
CA TYR A 128 -7.90 0.32 -16.11
C TYR A 128 -6.65 0.84 -16.79
N ARG A 129 -5.94 1.76 -16.14
CA ARG A 129 -4.72 2.34 -16.69
C ARG A 129 -3.61 2.16 -15.68
N SER A 130 -2.58 1.40 -16.04
CA SER A 130 -1.31 1.43 -15.32
C SER A 130 -0.27 2.13 -16.17
N SER A 131 0.56 2.97 -15.57
CA SER A 131 1.73 3.55 -16.22
C SER A 131 2.98 3.30 -15.38
N THR A 132 4.02 2.74 -15.96
CA THR A 132 5.34 2.65 -15.30
C THR A 132 6.26 3.64 -15.95
N GLU A 133 6.77 4.60 -15.19
CA GLU A 133 7.75 5.59 -15.61
C GLU A 133 9.10 5.35 -14.94
N LEU A 134 10.16 5.18 -15.73
CA LEU A 134 11.54 5.15 -15.26
C LEU A 134 12.21 6.46 -15.69
N HIS A 135 12.62 7.30 -14.74
CA HIS A 135 13.36 8.54 -15.00
C HIS A 135 14.75 8.43 -14.35
N GLY A 136 15.75 8.06 -15.13
CA GLY A 136 17.11 7.87 -14.62
C GLY A 136 17.21 6.74 -13.58
N VAL A 137 17.31 7.09 -12.30
CA VAL A 137 17.43 6.16 -11.16
C VAL A 137 16.15 6.03 -10.31
N ASP A 138 15.04 6.62 -10.76
CA ASP A 138 13.77 6.55 -10.04
C ASP A 138 12.74 5.78 -10.87
N LEU A 139 12.13 4.75 -10.25
CA LEU A 139 11.04 3.97 -10.83
C LEU A 139 9.72 4.37 -10.18
N THR A 140 8.77 4.82 -10.99
CA THR A 140 7.39 5.10 -10.57
C THR A 140 6.44 4.13 -11.26
N VAL A 141 5.58 3.49 -10.49
CA VAL A 141 4.49 2.63 -10.97
C VAL A 141 3.18 3.29 -10.58
N THR A 142 2.36 3.65 -11.55
CA THR A 142 1.01 4.19 -11.38
C THR A 142 0.00 3.14 -11.81
N ILE A 143 -1.06 2.97 -11.05
CA ILE A 143 -2.18 2.11 -11.31
C ILE A 143 -3.45 2.88 -10.92
N SER A 144 -4.18 3.41 -11.90
CA SER A 144 -5.33 4.28 -11.71
C SER A 144 -5.00 5.51 -10.83
N ASP A 145 -5.39 5.49 -9.55
CA ASP A 145 -5.19 6.55 -8.56
C ASP A 145 -4.17 6.15 -7.48
N ASP A 146 -3.42 5.08 -7.74
CA ASP A 146 -2.45 4.49 -6.84
C ASP A 146 -1.06 4.58 -7.47
N ASN A 147 -0.11 5.26 -6.81
CA ASN A 147 1.24 5.46 -7.30
C ASN A 147 2.23 4.93 -6.29
N TRP A 148 3.20 4.15 -6.73
CA TRP A 148 4.34 3.72 -5.94
C TRP A 148 5.61 4.23 -6.59
N SER A 149 6.57 4.66 -5.77
CA SER A 149 7.92 4.94 -6.23
C SER A 149 8.92 4.05 -5.50
N TYR A 150 9.98 3.68 -6.21
CA TYR A 150 11.04 2.79 -5.73
C TYR A 150 12.42 3.40 -6.01
N ASP A 151 13.33 3.22 -5.07
CA ASP A 151 14.76 3.50 -5.24
C ASP A 151 15.36 2.48 -6.22
N ALA A 152 15.87 2.91 -7.39
CA ALA A 152 16.33 1.95 -8.39
C ALA A 152 17.64 1.24 -8.02
N THR A 153 18.40 1.73 -7.04
CA THR A 153 19.66 1.08 -6.63
C THR A 153 19.39 -0.14 -5.76
N THR A 154 18.42 -0.02 -4.86
CA THR A 154 18.10 -1.02 -3.84
C THR A 154 16.81 -1.80 -4.15
N GLY A 155 15.98 -1.29 -5.06
CA GLY A 155 14.65 -1.83 -5.38
C GLY A 155 13.63 -1.62 -4.26
N LYS A 156 13.95 -0.80 -3.25
CA LYS A 156 13.07 -0.57 -2.10
C LYS A 156 12.06 0.52 -2.41
N GLN A 157 10.84 0.34 -1.94
CA GLN A 157 9.79 1.36 -2.01
C GLN A 157 10.24 2.61 -1.25
N VAL A 158 9.99 3.78 -1.81
CA VAL A 158 10.29 5.09 -1.22
C VAL A 158 9.03 5.93 -0.99
N SER A 159 7.98 5.72 -1.78
CA SER A 159 6.68 6.35 -1.53
C SER A 159 5.51 5.52 -2.06
N HIS A 160 4.31 5.84 -1.56
CA HIS A 160 3.04 5.31 -2.02
C HIS A 160 1.94 6.35 -1.85
N ASP A 161 1.30 6.73 -2.96
CA ASP A 161 0.18 7.66 -3.01
C ASP A 161 -1.07 6.93 -3.47
N ARG A 162 -2.09 6.85 -2.62
CA ARG A 162 -3.38 6.27 -2.99
C ARG A 162 -4.50 7.29 -2.84
N SER A 163 -5.39 7.36 -3.84
CA SER A 163 -6.70 7.99 -3.66
C SER A 163 -7.81 6.96 -3.86
N THR A 164 -8.78 6.91 -2.95
CA THR A 164 -9.99 6.09 -3.10
C THR A 164 -11.17 6.92 -3.59
N SER A 165 -12.13 6.26 -4.22
CA SER A 165 -13.34 6.90 -4.76
C SER A 165 -14.25 7.53 -3.70
N TRP A 166 -14.08 7.18 -2.41
CA TRP A 166 -14.79 7.80 -1.29
C TRP A 166 -14.01 8.96 -0.63
N GLY A 167 -12.98 9.47 -1.31
CA GLY A 167 -12.26 10.68 -0.92
C GLY A 167 -11.21 10.47 0.16
N GLU A 168 -10.81 9.21 0.41
CA GLU A 168 -9.65 8.91 1.24
C GLU A 168 -8.39 9.08 0.41
N LYS A 169 -7.45 9.89 0.89
CA LYS A 169 -6.13 10.06 0.30
C LYS A 169 -5.09 9.59 1.28
N VAL A 170 -4.14 8.81 0.81
CA VAL A 170 -3.03 8.30 1.59
C VAL A 170 -1.75 8.67 0.83
N HIS A 171 -0.78 9.24 1.53
CA HIS A 171 0.58 9.41 1.06
C HIS A 171 1.51 8.81 2.10
N GLU A 172 2.32 7.82 1.74
CA GLU A 172 3.26 7.15 2.62
C GLU A 172 4.67 7.36 2.07
N GLU A 173 5.64 7.62 2.94
CA GLU A 173 7.06 7.63 2.59
C GLU A 173 7.83 6.59 3.41
N TYR A 174 8.84 6.01 2.78
CA TYR A 174 9.67 4.97 3.34
C TYR A 174 11.14 5.40 3.34
N ASP A 175 11.87 4.94 4.35
CA ASP A 175 13.32 5.10 4.41
C ASP A 175 13.98 4.16 3.40
N ALA A 176 14.74 4.70 2.45
CA ALA A 176 15.38 3.90 1.40
C ALA A 176 16.42 2.90 1.95
N ALA A 177 17.05 3.18 3.09
CA ALA A 177 18.07 2.29 3.65
C ALA A 177 17.44 1.09 4.35
N THR A 178 16.37 1.28 5.13
CA THR A 178 15.73 0.22 5.92
C THR A 178 14.51 -0.40 5.23
N GLY A 179 13.86 0.34 4.33
CA GLY A 179 12.57 -0.01 3.72
C GLY A 179 11.39 0.19 4.67
N LYS A 180 11.58 0.85 5.81
CA LYS A 180 10.53 1.07 6.81
C LYS A 180 9.84 2.41 6.57
N GLU A 181 8.54 2.46 6.84
CA GLU A 181 7.76 3.69 6.80
C GLU A 181 8.39 4.73 7.75
N LYS A 182 8.52 5.97 7.26
CA LYS A 182 8.99 7.11 8.06
C LYS A 182 7.91 8.17 8.20
N PHE A 183 6.93 8.18 7.30
CA PHE A 183 5.91 9.21 7.23
C PHE A 183 4.63 8.67 6.57
N ALA A 184 3.46 9.09 7.04
CA ALA A 184 2.22 8.90 6.30
C ALA A 184 1.17 10.00 6.57
N ASP A 185 0.58 10.51 5.51
CA ASP A 185 -0.52 11.46 5.52
C ASP A 185 -1.81 10.80 5.03
N ILE A 186 -2.83 10.79 5.87
CA ILE A 186 -4.13 10.17 5.59
C ILE A 186 -5.21 11.24 5.71
N THR A 187 -5.90 11.55 4.61
CA THR A 187 -7.04 12.48 4.60
C THR A 187 -8.31 11.72 4.29
N ASN A 188 -9.39 11.95 5.04
CA ASN A 188 -10.72 11.40 4.76
C ASN A 188 -11.83 12.40 5.17
N SER A 189 -13.10 11.97 5.09
CA SER A 189 -14.25 12.82 5.44
C SER A 189 -14.31 13.28 6.89
N ARG A 190 -13.53 12.68 7.80
CA ARG A 190 -13.46 13.05 9.22
C ARG A 190 -12.33 14.02 9.52
N GLY A 191 -11.30 14.08 8.68
CA GLY A 191 -10.12 14.92 8.91
C GLY A 191 -8.87 14.43 8.19
N SER A 192 -7.74 14.98 8.58
CA SER A 192 -6.41 14.56 8.17
C SER A 192 -5.61 14.03 9.37
N ILE A 193 -4.79 13.02 9.13
CA ILE A 193 -3.88 12.41 10.10
C ILE A 193 -2.50 12.42 9.48
N HIS A 194 -1.54 13.01 10.16
CA HIS A 194 -0.12 13.01 9.81
C HIS A 194 0.61 12.10 10.79
N ARG A 195 1.26 11.05 10.30
CA ARG A 195 2.00 10.06 11.09
C ARG A 195 3.49 10.18 10.82
N THR A 196 4.28 10.13 11.87
CA THR A 196 5.74 10.09 11.79
C THR A 196 6.26 8.86 12.52
N TYR A 197 7.20 8.15 11.90
CA TYR A 197 7.74 6.90 12.41
C TYR A 197 9.26 7.00 12.62
N ASP A 198 9.77 6.08 13.43
CA ASP A 198 11.21 5.86 13.57
C ASP A 198 11.69 4.99 12.41
N ALA A 199 12.48 5.56 11.49
CA ALA A 199 12.98 4.85 10.31
C ALA A 199 13.84 3.61 10.64
N SER A 200 14.40 3.50 11.85
CA SER A 200 15.22 2.36 12.26
C SER A 200 14.39 1.19 12.78
N THR A 201 13.31 1.48 13.53
CA THR A 201 12.47 0.45 14.15
C THR A 201 11.19 0.19 13.36
N GLY A 202 10.66 1.20 12.66
CA GLY A 202 9.34 1.22 12.03
C GLY A 202 8.23 1.59 13.02
N ASN A 203 8.58 1.91 14.27
CA ASN A 203 7.61 2.24 15.29
C ASN A 203 7.11 3.67 15.13
N LEU A 204 5.80 3.86 15.32
CA LEU A 204 5.17 5.16 15.32
C LEU A 204 5.77 6.05 16.43
N ARG A 205 6.06 7.30 16.12
CA ARG A 205 6.61 8.31 17.06
C ARG A 205 5.60 9.40 17.37
N GLN A 206 4.83 9.82 16.36
CA GLN A 206 3.87 10.90 16.50
C GLN A 206 2.70 10.72 15.53
N GLU A 207 1.50 11.10 15.98
CA GLU A 207 0.34 11.35 15.13
C GLU A 207 -0.18 12.75 15.40
N ASP A 208 -0.40 13.54 14.34
CA ASP A 208 -1.11 14.81 14.40
C ASP A 208 -2.42 14.68 13.62
N ILE A 209 -3.54 14.99 14.26
CA ILE A 209 -4.89 14.71 13.76
C ILE A 209 -5.68 16.01 13.70
N ASP A 210 -5.99 16.46 12.49
CA ASP A 210 -6.85 17.61 12.22
C ASP A 210 -8.26 17.13 11.89
N ASN A 211 -9.19 17.30 12.83
CA ASN A 211 -10.58 16.90 12.64
C ASN A 211 -11.41 18.00 11.98
N THR A 212 -12.42 17.59 11.21
CA THR A 212 -13.37 18.51 10.57
C THR A 212 -14.20 19.33 11.55
N ASP A 213 -14.33 18.88 12.81
CA ASP A 213 -14.96 19.62 13.90
C ASP A 213 -14.09 20.74 14.48
N LYS A 214 -12.95 21.03 13.82
CA LYS A 214 -11.93 22.01 14.20
C LYS A 214 -11.16 21.63 15.46
N THR A 215 -11.15 20.36 15.86
CA THR A 215 -10.26 19.89 16.92
C THR A 215 -8.96 19.37 16.34
N HIS A 216 -7.85 19.69 17.00
CA HIS A 216 -6.53 19.16 16.67
C HIS A 216 -6.05 18.24 17.79
N GLU A 217 -5.44 17.11 17.46
CA GLU A 217 -4.84 16.21 18.44
C GLU A 217 -3.42 15.84 18.07
N THR A 218 -2.49 15.90 19.03
CA THR A 218 -1.14 15.36 18.89
C THR A 218 -0.97 14.19 19.83
N ILE A 219 -0.54 13.04 19.33
CA ILE A 219 -0.26 11.83 20.12
C ILE A 219 1.22 11.49 19.97
N LYS A 220 1.94 11.30 21.07
CA LYS A 220 3.36 10.95 21.06
C LYS A 220 3.59 9.55 21.60
N TYR A 221 4.58 8.88 21.03
CA TYR A 221 4.94 7.49 21.33
C TYR A 221 6.42 7.37 21.66
N ASN A 222 6.80 6.36 22.43
CA ASN A 222 8.18 6.04 22.73
C ASN A 222 8.82 5.18 21.62
N SER A 223 10.10 4.83 21.76
CA SER A 223 10.83 4.00 20.80
C SER A 223 10.29 2.56 20.64
N ASN A 224 9.50 2.08 21.61
CA ASN A 224 8.86 0.76 21.56
C ASN A 224 7.46 0.81 20.92
N GLY A 225 6.95 2.00 20.60
CA GLY A 225 5.59 2.21 20.11
C GLY A 225 4.54 2.39 21.21
N ASP A 226 4.93 2.50 22.50
CA ASP A 226 3.98 2.76 23.57
C ASP A 226 3.59 4.24 23.59
N LYS A 227 2.30 4.52 23.79
CA LYS A 227 1.79 5.89 23.91
C LYS A 227 2.36 6.57 25.15
N LEU A 228 2.91 7.77 24.98
CA LEU A 228 3.47 8.61 26.05
C LEU A 228 2.53 9.73 26.44
N SER A 229 1.99 10.44 25.46
CA SER A 229 1.09 11.55 25.71
C SER A 229 0.10 11.76 24.58
N ARG A 230 -0.98 12.47 24.89
CA ARG A 230 -1.94 13.00 23.94
C ARG A 230 -2.24 14.44 24.34
N GLU A 231 -2.23 15.34 23.38
CA GLU A 231 -2.79 16.69 23.52
C GLU A 231 -4.02 16.77 22.61
N LYS A 232 -5.09 17.42 23.08
CA LYS A 232 -6.25 17.79 22.27
C LYS A 232 -6.56 19.26 22.45
N GLN A 233 -6.51 19.99 21.35
CA GLN A 233 -6.93 21.37 21.25
C GLN A 233 -8.39 21.40 20.77
N TYR A 234 -9.26 22.04 21.55
CA TYR A 234 -10.67 22.15 21.24
C TYR A 234 -10.94 23.46 20.51
N GLY A 235 -11.63 23.38 19.37
CA GLY A 235 -11.90 24.53 18.52
C GLY A 235 -10.66 25.03 17.78
N ASN A 236 -10.79 26.17 17.09
CA ASN A 236 -9.75 26.68 16.20
C ASN A 236 -8.48 27.01 16.99
N HIS A 237 -7.47 26.14 16.91
CA HIS A 237 -6.19 26.28 17.61
C HIS A 237 -6.35 26.38 19.14
N GLY A 238 -7.28 25.62 19.72
CA GLY A 238 -7.45 25.53 21.18
C GLY A 238 -8.21 26.70 21.80
N ASP A 239 -8.92 27.51 21.01
CA ASP A 239 -9.74 28.63 21.50
C ASP A 239 -10.86 28.21 22.49
N LYS A 240 -11.24 26.93 22.49
CA LYS A 240 -12.19 26.32 23.45
C LYS A 240 -11.49 25.53 24.56
N GLY A 241 -10.18 25.63 24.65
CA GLY A 241 -9.34 25.01 25.66
C GLY A 241 -8.50 23.86 25.10
N THR A 242 -7.56 23.41 25.91
CA THR A 242 -6.61 22.34 25.57
C THR A 242 -6.58 21.32 26.69
N ARG A 243 -6.57 20.05 26.33
CA ARG A 243 -6.39 18.94 27.26
C ARG A 243 -5.13 18.16 26.94
N GLU A 244 -4.33 17.89 27.95
CA GLU A 244 -3.17 17.01 27.88
C GLU A 244 -3.42 15.76 28.73
N TRP A 245 -2.95 14.62 28.24
CA TRP A 245 -2.95 13.33 28.90
C TRP A 245 -1.54 12.74 28.83
N VAL A 246 -1.08 12.13 29.92
CA VAL A 246 0.17 11.37 29.97
C VAL A 246 -0.15 9.93 30.35
N TYR A 247 0.51 9.00 29.69
CA TYR A 247 0.28 7.56 29.83
C TYR A 247 1.52 6.88 30.39
N SER A 248 1.30 5.84 31.19
CA SER A 248 2.36 4.92 31.63
C SER A 248 2.78 4.04 30.45
N PRO A 249 4.06 4.06 30.02
CA PRO A 249 4.54 3.17 28.97
C PRO A 249 4.39 1.69 29.32
N ARG A 250 4.40 1.36 30.62
CA ARG A 250 4.33 -0.01 31.10
C ARG A 250 2.93 -0.60 31.04
N THR A 251 1.89 0.23 31.28
CA THR A 251 0.51 -0.25 31.42
C THR A 251 -0.42 0.27 30.33
N GLY A 252 0.00 1.28 29.56
CA GLY A 252 -0.84 2.00 28.60
C GLY A 252 -1.96 2.83 29.24
N LYS A 253 -2.03 2.88 30.57
CA LYS A 253 -3.06 3.64 31.31
C LYS A 253 -2.66 5.09 31.48
N GLU A 254 -3.67 5.97 31.51
CA GLU A 254 -3.51 7.38 31.86
C GLU A 254 -3.01 7.50 33.31
N VAL A 255 -1.99 8.33 33.54
CA VAL A 255 -1.42 8.59 34.87
C VAL A 255 -1.54 10.06 35.28
N TYR A 256 -1.80 10.93 34.29
CA TYR A 256 -1.95 12.36 34.50
C TYR A 256 -2.82 12.95 33.40
N SER A 257 -3.62 13.96 33.76
CA SER A 257 -4.18 14.88 32.77
C SER A 257 -4.32 16.30 33.27
N GLU A 258 -4.29 17.21 32.31
CA GLU A 258 -4.40 18.64 32.53
C GLU A 258 -5.39 19.25 31.56
N TRP A 259 -6.33 20.04 32.08
CA TRP A 259 -7.25 20.84 31.29
C TRP A 259 -6.91 22.32 31.47
N ARG A 260 -6.67 23.03 30.36
CA ARG A 260 -6.53 24.48 30.30
C ARG A 260 -7.78 25.04 29.62
N SER A 261 -8.63 25.75 30.36
CA SER A 261 -9.83 26.38 29.79
C SER A 261 -9.50 27.68 29.07
N PRO A 262 -10.43 28.19 28.22
CA PRO A 262 -10.24 29.44 27.47
C PRO A 262 -9.99 30.68 28.33
N ASP A 263 -10.47 30.68 29.57
CA ASP A 263 -10.29 31.75 30.55
C ASP A 263 -8.94 31.67 31.30
N GLY A 264 -8.09 30.71 30.94
CA GLY A 264 -6.77 30.51 31.54
C GLY A 264 -6.77 29.69 32.83
N LYS A 265 -7.92 29.20 33.31
CA LYS A 265 -7.97 28.29 34.46
C LYS A 265 -7.37 26.94 34.07
N VAL A 266 -6.58 26.37 34.99
CA VAL A 266 -5.95 25.07 34.83
C VAL A 266 -6.50 24.10 35.87
N THR A 267 -6.85 22.89 35.45
CA THR A 267 -7.25 21.79 36.33
C THR A 267 -6.40 20.58 36.03
N LYS A 268 -5.70 20.06 37.03
CA LYS A 268 -4.74 18.96 36.91
C LYS A 268 -5.21 17.78 37.76
N HIS A 269 -4.99 16.57 37.26
CA HIS A 269 -5.30 15.34 37.98
C HIS A 269 -4.16 14.34 37.86
N ASN A 270 -3.80 13.72 38.97
CA ASN A 270 -3.09 12.44 38.98
C ASN A 270 -4.08 11.30 38.90
N ILE A 271 -3.71 10.22 38.22
CA ILE A 271 -4.55 9.03 38.09
C ILE A 271 -3.78 7.83 38.61
N ASP A 272 -4.39 7.14 39.57
CA ASP A 272 -3.80 5.94 40.18
C ASP A 272 -3.96 4.70 39.29
N ASP A 273 -3.35 3.60 39.71
CA ASP A 273 -3.34 2.34 38.94
C ASP A 273 -4.75 1.74 38.72
N ASP A 274 -5.72 2.14 39.57
CA ASP A 274 -7.13 1.75 39.49
C ASP A 274 -7.95 2.70 38.59
N GLY A 275 -7.38 3.83 38.18
CA GLY A 275 -8.02 4.82 37.32
C GLY A 275 -8.77 5.93 38.06
N HIS A 276 -8.58 6.08 39.37
CA HIS A 276 -9.21 7.16 40.14
C HIS A 276 -8.45 8.48 40.00
N TRP A 277 -9.20 9.57 39.94
CA TRP A 277 -8.72 10.92 39.68
C TRP A 277 -8.48 11.65 41.00
N HIS A 278 -7.28 12.18 41.17
CA HIS A 278 -6.87 12.98 42.33
C HIS A 278 -6.50 14.38 41.87
N GLU A 279 -7.34 15.37 42.17
CA GLU A 279 -7.10 16.77 41.81
C GLU A 279 -5.81 17.28 42.46
N ILE A 280 -4.97 17.97 41.68
CA ILE A 280 -3.76 18.62 42.16
C ILE A 280 -4.10 20.09 42.40
N THR A 281 -4.11 20.51 43.65
CA THR A 281 -4.29 21.92 44.02
C THR A 281 -2.91 22.61 44.04
N GLU A 282 -2.73 23.65 43.22
CA GLU A 282 -1.58 24.57 43.29
C GLU A 282 -1.85 25.75 44.22
#